data_AF-A0A1N6VWV8-F1
#
_entry.id   AF-A0A1N6VWV8-F1
#
_cell.length_a   1.000
_cell.length_b   1.000
_cell.length_c   1.000
_cell.angle_alpha   90.00
_cell.angle_beta   90.00
_cell.angle_gamma   90.00
#
_symmetry.space_group_name_H-M   'P 1'
#
loop_
_entity.id
_entity.type
_entity.pdbx_description
1 polymer ?
#
loop_
_entity_poly.entity_id
_entity_poly.type
_entity_poly.pdbx_seq_one_letter_code
_entity_poly.pdbx_strand_id
1 'polypeptide(L)'
;MNKIISISIICLLFASKSYACDCALPSNNIEENRKGAYQVFVGEVLESSSDKLYLASGLNYTYYTIKVIEPLKGNYHPKYKLRTFEKISHGSCDYTFEVGKKYLIYANYDNGKLSAHICSRTAPLEEVNDNEIEELKRLSNVYGLENPVVNPTVSMAERELEVAKAKLNELNNATEELSNTKNWLLGIALALALLLVLSVFTGLRRKKDKVQHSS
;
A
#
# COMPACT_ATOMS: atom_id res chain seq x y z
N MET A 1 -22.54 -2.89 -41.58
CA MET A 1 -22.55 -2.10 -40.33
C MET A 1 -23.04 -2.90 -39.12
N ASN A 2 -24.09 -3.73 -39.25
CA ASN A 2 -24.66 -4.49 -38.11
C ASN A 2 -23.71 -5.55 -37.50
N LYS A 3 -22.76 -6.11 -38.25
CA LYS A 3 -21.77 -7.07 -37.72
C LYS A 3 -20.70 -6.43 -36.82
N ILE A 4 -20.40 -5.14 -37.02
CA ILE A 4 -19.39 -4.41 -36.25
C ILE A 4 -19.96 -4.01 -34.87
N ILE A 5 -21.26 -3.65 -34.84
CA ILE A 5 -21.99 -3.35 -33.60
C ILE A 5 -22.08 -4.61 -32.71
N SER A 6 -22.30 -5.79 -33.31
CA SER A 6 -22.37 -7.06 -32.58
C SER A 6 -21.03 -7.47 -31.94
N ILE A 7 -19.90 -7.23 -32.62
CA ILE A 7 -18.56 -7.51 -32.09
C ILE A 7 -18.19 -6.53 -30.96
N SER A 8 -18.61 -5.27 -31.04
CA SER A 8 -18.39 -4.26 -30.01
C SER A 8 -19.12 -4.58 -28.68
N ILE A 9 -20.28 -5.24 -28.76
CA ILE A 9 -21.06 -5.66 -27.58
C ILE A 9 -20.42 -6.87 -26.88
N ILE A 10 -19.79 -7.78 -27.65
CA ILE A 10 -19.11 -8.96 -27.09
C ILE A 10 -17.84 -8.60 -26.32
N CYS A 11 -17.14 -7.52 -26.67
CA CYS A 11 -15.95 -7.07 -25.93
C CYS A 11 -16.28 -6.48 -24.53
N LEU A 12 -17.50 -5.99 -24.31
CA LEU A 12 -17.96 -5.49 -23.00
C LEU A 12 -18.28 -6.61 -22.00
N LEU A 13 -18.30 -7.88 -22.43
CA LEU A 13 -18.56 -9.05 -21.58
C LEU A 13 -17.29 -9.69 -21.02
N PHE A 14 -16.09 -9.23 -21.40
CA PHE A 14 -14.85 -9.54 -20.70
C PHE A 14 -14.75 -8.64 -19.45
N ALA A 15 -15.67 -8.89 -18.52
CA ALA A 15 -15.73 -8.22 -17.23
C ALA A 15 -14.37 -8.33 -16.53
N SER A 16 -13.78 -7.18 -16.25
CA SER A 16 -12.59 -7.05 -15.42
C SER A 16 -12.90 -7.66 -14.06
N LYS A 17 -12.03 -8.53 -13.54
CA LYS A 17 -12.16 -8.97 -12.14
C LYS A 17 -12.00 -7.73 -11.26
N SER A 18 -13.08 -7.24 -10.69
CA SER A 18 -13.00 -6.23 -9.63
C SER A 18 -12.55 -6.94 -8.37
N TYR A 19 -11.34 -6.65 -7.91
CA TYR A 19 -10.88 -7.03 -6.58
C TYR A 19 -11.56 -6.10 -5.57
N ALA A 20 -12.86 -6.35 -5.35
CA ALA A 20 -13.53 -5.83 -4.17
C ALA A 20 -12.89 -6.47 -2.94
N CYS A 21 -12.96 -5.75 -1.83
CA CYS A 21 -12.47 -6.24 -0.56
C CYS A 21 -13.46 -7.32 -0.05
N ASP A 22 -13.18 -8.60 -0.34
CA ASP A 22 -13.95 -9.74 0.19
C ASP A 22 -13.36 -10.10 1.55
N CYS A 23 -13.80 -9.37 2.57
CA CYS A 23 -13.41 -9.65 3.93
C CYS A 23 -14.46 -10.50 4.61
N ALA A 24 -14.02 -11.57 5.27
CA ALA A 24 -14.79 -12.12 6.37
C ALA A 24 -15.01 -10.99 7.38
N LEU A 25 -16.27 -10.71 7.69
CA LEU A 25 -16.60 -9.74 8.74
C LEU A 25 -15.80 -10.07 10.00
N PRO A 26 -15.30 -9.06 10.72
CA PRO A 26 -14.54 -9.31 11.93
C PRO A 26 -15.38 -10.18 12.88
N SER A 27 -14.72 -11.14 13.54
CA SER A 27 -15.39 -12.05 14.47
C SER A 27 -16.18 -11.26 15.51
N ASN A 28 -17.32 -11.79 15.95
CA ASN A 28 -18.07 -11.19 17.06
C ASN A 28 -17.33 -11.36 18.40
N ASN A 29 -16.31 -12.21 18.46
CA ASN A 29 -15.47 -12.41 19.63
C ASN A 29 -14.38 -11.31 19.71
N ILE A 30 -14.52 -10.41 20.67
CA ILE A 30 -13.57 -9.29 20.90
C ILE A 30 -12.16 -9.80 21.19
N GLU A 31 -12.03 -10.87 21.97
CA GLU A 31 -10.72 -11.44 22.33
C GLU A 31 -9.99 -12.01 21.10
N GLU A 32 -10.71 -12.66 20.19
CA GLU A 32 -10.14 -13.20 18.95
C GLU A 32 -9.57 -12.08 18.06
N ASN A 33 -10.36 -11.02 17.84
CA ASN A 33 -9.90 -9.87 17.06
C ASN A 33 -8.74 -9.14 17.75
N ARG A 34 -8.82 -9.00 19.08
CA ARG A 34 -7.72 -8.44 19.88
C ARG A 34 -6.46 -9.28 19.71
N LYS A 35 -6.55 -10.62 19.71
CA LYS A 35 -5.40 -11.51 19.49
C LYS A 35 -4.79 -11.32 18.09
N GLY A 36 -5.62 -11.16 17.07
CA GLY A 36 -5.18 -10.93 15.69
C GLY A 36 -4.49 -9.57 15.44
N ALA A 37 -4.88 -8.51 16.16
CA ALA A 37 -4.30 -7.18 15.97
C ALA A 37 -2.91 -7.04 16.61
N TYR A 38 -1.98 -6.31 15.99
CA TYR A 38 -0.67 -6.03 16.59
C TYR A 38 -0.78 -5.07 17.80
N GLN A 39 -1.59 -4.02 17.64
CA GLN A 39 -1.90 -3.05 18.70
C GLN A 39 -3.40 -2.78 18.72
N VAL A 40 -3.95 -2.58 19.91
CA VAL A 40 -5.34 -2.12 20.09
C VAL A 40 -5.32 -0.91 21.01
N PHE A 41 -5.94 0.19 20.61
CA PHE A 41 -5.98 1.39 21.44
C PHE A 41 -7.09 2.34 21.01
N VAL A 42 -7.49 3.22 21.93
CA VAL A 42 -8.24 4.43 21.61
C VAL A 42 -7.25 5.52 21.20
N GLY A 43 -7.43 6.08 20.00
CA GLY A 43 -6.53 7.08 19.44
C GLY A 43 -7.26 8.28 18.87
N GLU A 44 -6.58 9.43 18.85
CA GLU A 44 -7.03 10.67 18.19
C GLU A 44 -6.14 10.98 17.00
N VAL A 45 -6.75 11.25 15.86
CA VAL A 45 -6.05 11.55 14.61
C VAL A 45 -5.68 13.04 14.62
N LEU A 46 -4.39 13.36 14.66
CA LEU A 46 -3.93 14.74 14.78
C LEU A 46 -3.78 15.43 13.43
N GLU A 47 -3.27 14.70 12.44
CA GLU A 47 -2.96 15.20 11.11
C GLU A 47 -2.93 14.06 10.10
N SER A 48 -3.08 14.43 8.83
CA SER A 48 -2.82 13.57 7.69
C SER A 48 -1.90 14.28 6.70
N SER A 49 -0.97 13.54 6.11
CA SER A 49 -0.11 14.02 5.04
C SER A 49 -0.14 13.02 3.89
N SER A 50 -0.30 13.51 2.67
CA SER A 50 -0.28 12.64 1.49
C SER A 50 0.98 12.90 0.68
N ASP A 51 1.77 11.85 0.48
CA ASP A 51 2.93 11.88 -0.40
C ASP A 51 2.61 11.11 -1.67
N LYS A 52 2.79 11.77 -2.81
CA LYS A 52 2.80 11.09 -4.10
C LYS A 52 4.21 10.56 -4.30
N LEU A 53 4.41 9.24 -4.15
CA LEU A 53 5.65 8.67 -4.66
C LEU A 53 5.53 8.68 -6.18
N TYR A 54 6.40 9.44 -6.86
CA TYR A 54 6.55 9.39 -8.32
C TYR A 54 7.24 8.09 -8.78
N LEU A 55 6.85 6.95 -8.20
CA LEU A 55 7.10 5.64 -8.77
C LEU A 55 6.33 5.54 -10.10
N ALA A 56 6.86 4.80 -11.06
CA ALA A 56 6.19 4.51 -12.32
C ALA A 56 4.79 3.85 -12.11
N SER A 57 4.52 3.34 -10.91
CA SER A 57 3.24 2.76 -10.48
C SER A 57 2.14 3.78 -10.15
N GLY A 58 2.46 5.07 -9.92
CA GLY A 58 1.47 6.11 -9.63
C GLY A 58 0.79 6.02 -8.25
N LEU A 59 1.36 5.25 -7.32
CA LEU A 59 0.82 5.07 -5.96
C LEU A 59 0.92 6.35 -5.13
N ASN A 60 -0.14 6.67 -4.37
CA ASN A 60 -0.12 7.73 -3.38
C ASN A 60 -0.26 7.14 -1.98
N TYR A 61 0.60 7.59 -1.07
CA TYR A 61 0.57 7.18 0.32
C TYR A 61 -0.07 8.30 1.14
N THR A 62 -0.92 7.93 2.09
CA THR A 62 -1.41 8.85 3.12
C THR A 62 -0.91 8.35 4.47
N TYR A 63 -0.22 9.24 5.17
CA TYR A 63 0.26 9.02 6.51
C TYR A 63 -0.64 9.75 7.50
N TYR A 64 -1.01 9.08 8.59
CA TYR A 64 -1.76 9.69 9.69
C TYR A 64 -0.91 9.67 10.95
N THR A 65 -0.82 10.81 11.63
CA THR A 65 -0.24 10.87 12.98
C THR A 65 -1.36 10.71 14.00
N ILE A 66 -1.36 9.59 14.72
CA ILE A 66 -2.39 9.24 15.69
C ILE A 66 -1.80 9.23 17.09
N LYS A 67 -2.43 9.99 17.99
CA LYS A 67 -2.08 10.02 19.41
C LYS A 67 -2.85 8.95 20.17
N VAL A 68 -2.13 8.03 20.79
CA VAL A 68 -2.67 7.02 21.70
C VAL A 68 -3.19 7.71 22.96
N ILE A 69 -4.50 7.58 23.19
CA ILE A 69 -5.19 8.06 24.40
C ILE A 69 -5.20 6.96 25.45
N GLU A 70 -5.71 5.77 25.07
CA GLU A 70 -5.88 4.63 25.96
C GLU A 70 -5.33 3.36 25.30
N PRO A 71 -4.19 2.84 25.76
CA PRO A 71 -3.64 1.59 25.26
C PRO A 71 -4.45 0.40 25.79
N LEU A 72 -4.86 -0.50 24.89
CA LEU A 72 -5.60 -1.71 25.25
C LEU A 72 -4.76 -2.96 24.94
N LYS A 73 -4.04 -3.01 23.82
CA LYS A 73 -3.09 -4.09 23.50
C LYS A 73 -1.83 -3.53 22.88
N GLY A 74 -0.71 -4.15 23.22
CA GLY A 74 0.59 -3.96 22.59
C GLY A 74 1.53 -3.14 23.45
N ASN A 75 2.72 -2.91 22.90
CA ASN A 75 3.83 -2.25 23.59
C ASN A 75 3.74 -0.73 23.43
N TYR A 76 3.55 0.00 24.53
CA TYR A 76 3.55 1.46 24.54
C TYR A 76 4.63 1.98 25.47
N HIS A 77 5.56 2.74 24.92
CA HIS A 77 6.48 3.50 25.76
C HIS A 77 5.75 4.74 26.32
N PRO A 78 5.77 5.00 27.64
CA PRO A 78 5.00 6.10 28.24
C PRO A 78 5.27 7.49 27.63
N LYS A 79 6.50 7.71 27.12
CA LYS A 79 6.91 8.96 26.47
C LYS A 79 6.57 9.03 24.97
N TYR A 80 6.23 7.91 24.32
CA TYR A 80 5.99 7.83 22.87
C TYR A 80 4.56 7.36 22.59
N LYS A 81 3.64 8.32 22.63
CA LYS A 81 2.20 8.10 22.39
C LYS A 81 1.79 8.32 20.93
N LEU A 82 2.67 8.81 20.07
CA LEU A 82 2.36 9.00 18.66
C LEU A 82 2.59 7.72 17.87
N ARG A 83 1.74 7.47 16.88
CA ARG A 83 1.85 6.37 15.92
C ARG A 83 1.64 6.93 14.53
N THR A 84 2.43 6.46 13.58
CA THR A 84 2.26 6.79 12.16
C THR A 84 1.58 5.63 11.47
N PHE A 85 0.42 5.89 10.86
CA PHE A 85 -0.33 4.91 10.08
C PHE A 85 -0.17 5.19 8.60
N GLU A 86 0.05 4.16 7.80
CA GLU A 86 0.15 4.25 6.35
C GLU A 86 -1.12 3.70 5.68
N LYS A 87 -1.57 4.41 4.64
CA LYS A 87 -2.64 3.99 3.73
C LYS A 87 -2.18 4.16 2.28
N ILE A 88 -2.51 3.20 1.42
CA ILE A 88 -2.15 3.22 -0.01
C ILE A 88 -3.41 3.58 -0.83
N SER A 89 -3.29 4.49 -1.80
CA SER A 89 -4.43 5.00 -2.59
C SER A 89 -5.19 3.95 -3.40
N HIS A 90 -4.57 2.79 -3.66
CA HIS A 90 -5.18 1.66 -4.37
C HIS A 90 -5.49 0.46 -3.46
N GLY A 91 -5.22 0.57 -2.15
CA GLY A 91 -5.65 -0.43 -1.18
C GLY A 91 -7.17 -0.34 -1.02
N SER A 92 -7.90 -1.28 -1.62
CA SER A 92 -9.37 -1.31 -1.57
C SER A 92 -9.93 -1.54 -0.15
N CYS A 93 -9.06 -1.92 0.79
CA CYS A 93 -9.41 -2.34 2.15
C CYS A 93 -8.84 -1.43 3.25
N ASP A 94 -8.08 -0.39 2.90
CA ASP A 94 -7.42 0.46 3.89
C ASP A 94 -8.43 1.37 4.59
N TYR A 95 -8.30 1.48 5.90
CA TYR A 95 -9.15 2.35 6.70
C TYR A 95 -8.79 3.82 6.45
N THR A 96 -9.80 4.66 6.24
CA THR A 96 -9.62 6.11 6.09
C THR A 96 -10.00 6.81 7.38
N PHE A 97 -9.09 7.60 7.91
CA PHE A 97 -9.28 8.33 9.15
C PHE A 97 -9.64 9.79 8.88
N GLU A 98 -10.47 10.36 9.74
CA GLU A 98 -10.77 11.79 9.76
C GLU A 98 -9.92 12.50 10.83
N VAL A 99 -9.29 13.61 10.44
CA VAL A 99 -8.50 14.44 11.36
C VAL A 99 -9.41 15.05 12.43
N GLY A 100 -8.96 15.02 13.69
CA GLY A 100 -9.69 15.50 14.87
C GLY A 100 -10.68 14.49 15.45
N LYS A 101 -10.89 13.34 14.81
CA LYS A 101 -11.78 12.28 15.31
C LYS A 101 -11.02 11.26 16.16
N LYS A 102 -11.77 10.58 17.03
CA LYS A 102 -11.28 9.49 17.88
C LYS A 102 -11.79 8.16 17.35
N TYR A 103 -10.94 7.14 17.47
CA TYR A 103 -11.22 5.79 16.98
C TYR A 103 -10.80 4.76 18.01
N LEU A 104 -11.52 3.65 18.06
CA LEU A 104 -10.97 2.38 18.54
C LEU A 104 -10.23 1.74 17.36
N ILE A 105 -8.93 1.53 17.51
CA ILE A 105 -8.08 1.08 16.40
C ILE A 105 -7.55 -0.32 16.70
N TYR A 106 -7.77 -1.24 15.75
CA TYR A 106 -7.15 -2.56 15.70
C TYR A 106 -6.07 -2.51 14.61
N ALA A 107 -4.85 -2.19 15.02
CA ALA A 107 -3.74 -1.93 14.13
C ALA A 107 -3.04 -3.22 13.69
N ASN A 108 -2.68 -3.29 12.42
CA ASN A 108 -1.77 -4.29 11.87
C ASN A 108 -0.37 -3.71 11.80
N TYR A 109 0.63 -4.59 11.79
CA TYR A 109 2.02 -4.23 11.59
C TYR A 109 2.61 -5.10 10.50
N ASP A 110 3.12 -4.45 9.46
CA ASP A 110 3.82 -5.10 8.37
C ASP A 110 4.99 -4.21 7.93
N ASN A 111 6.16 -4.81 7.70
CA ASN A 111 7.35 -4.12 7.19
C ASN A 111 7.70 -2.79 7.89
N GLY A 112 7.59 -2.72 9.22
CA GLY A 112 7.91 -1.51 9.98
C GLY A 112 6.79 -0.47 10.05
N LYS A 113 5.66 -0.72 9.41
CA LYS A 113 4.56 0.24 9.24
C LYS A 113 3.31 -0.25 9.95
N LEU A 114 2.57 0.68 10.55
CA LEU A 114 1.24 0.41 11.08
C LEU A 114 0.20 0.74 10.02
N SER A 115 -0.83 -0.09 9.95
CA SER A 115 -1.99 0.14 9.08
C SER A 115 -3.25 -0.30 9.80
N ALA A 116 -4.40 0.14 9.27
CA ALA A 116 -5.71 -0.35 9.68
C ALA A 116 -6.51 -0.66 8.43
N HIS A 117 -7.35 -1.68 8.51
CA HIS A 117 -8.22 -2.07 7.40
C HIS A 117 -9.68 -1.94 7.81
N ILE A 118 -10.56 -1.66 6.84
CA ILE A 118 -12.03 -1.61 7.03
C ILE A 118 -12.61 -2.93 7.53
N CYS A 119 -11.86 -4.01 7.36
CA CYS A 119 -12.23 -5.36 7.77
C CYS A 119 -11.80 -5.70 9.19
N SER A 120 -10.95 -4.86 9.78
CA SER A 120 -10.68 -4.93 11.21
C SER A 120 -11.87 -4.37 11.98
N ARG A 121 -11.90 -4.59 13.29
CA ARG A 121 -12.86 -3.93 14.20
C ARG A 121 -12.56 -2.44 14.45
N THR A 122 -11.76 -1.81 13.59
CA THR A 122 -11.47 -0.37 13.70
C THR A 122 -12.73 0.43 13.37
N ALA A 123 -13.13 1.33 14.26
CA ALA A 123 -14.35 2.12 14.11
C ALA A 123 -14.22 3.49 14.80
N PRO A 124 -14.99 4.50 14.35
CA PRO A 124 -15.11 5.77 15.08
C PRO A 124 -15.56 5.48 16.51
N LEU A 125 -14.94 6.12 17.50
CA LEU A 125 -15.20 5.83 18.91
C LEU A 125 -16.68 6.06 19.27
N GLU A 126 -17.35 6.99 18.59
CA GLU A 126 -18.79 7.28 18.76
C GLU A 126 -19.72 6.14 18.29
N GLU A 127 -19.21 5.21 17.47
CA GLU A 127 -19.96 4.05 16.97
C GLU A 127 -19.61 2.75 17.74
N VAL A 128 -18.61 2.80 18.61
CA VAL A 128 -18.17 1.65 19.39
C VAL A 128 -19.09 1.46 20.60
N ASN A 129 -19.53 0.23 20.84
CA ASN A 129 -20.32 -0.11 22.02
C ASN A 129 -19.45 -0.02 23.29
N ASP A 130 -19.95 0.64 24.34
CA ASP A 130 -19.24 0.76 25.63
C ASP A 130 -18.79 -0.59 26.21
N ASN A 131 -19.59 -1.65 26.01
CA ASN A 131 -19.26 -3.01 26.45
C ASN A 131 -18.00 -3.56 25.77
N GLU A 132 -17.71 -3.14 24.53
CA GLU A 132 -16.48 -3.57 23.83
C GLU A 132 -15.24 -2.95 24.48
N ILE A 133 -15.32 -1.67 24.86
CA ILE A 133 -14.23 -0.98 25.55
C ILE A 133 -14.00 -1.60 26.93
N GLU A 134 -15.06 -1.89 27.68
CA GLU A 134 -14.96 -2.54 28.99
C GLU A 134 -14.33 -3.93 28.88
N GLU A 135 -14.75 -4.73 27.90
CA GLU A 135 -14.18 -6.06 27.70
C GLU A 135 -12.70 -5.97 27.28
N LEU A 136 -12.34 -5.05 26.39
CA LEU A 136 -10.94 -4.81 26.03
C LEU A 136 -10.11 -4.39 27.25
N LYS A 137 -10.64 -3.56 28.16
CA LYS A 137 -9.96 -3.20 29.41
C LYS A 137 -9.76 -4.41 30.31
N ARG A 138 -10.79 -5.24 30.48
CA ARG A 138 -10.70 -6.50 31.23
C ARG A 138 -9.61 -7.41 30.65
N LEU A 139 -9.61 -7.62 29.34
CA LEU A 139 -8.59 -8.40 28.63
C LEU A 139 -7.19 -7.79 28.76
N SER A 140 -7.07 -6.47 28.78
CA SER A 140 -5.80 -5.77 29.00
C SER A 140 -5.24 -6.01 30.40
N ASN A 141 -6.09 -6.09 31.41
CA ASN A 141 -5.69 -6.42 32.78
C ASN A 141 -5.29 -7.89 32.93
N VAL A 142 -5.97 -8.79 32.20
CA VAL A 142 -5.72 -10.24 32.25
C VAL A 142 -4.43 -10.61 31.53
N TYR A 143 -4.23 -10.12 30.31
CA TYR A 143 -3.06 -10.45 29.48
C TYR A 143 -1.89 -9.47 29.67
N GLY A 144 -2.12 -8.37 30.40
CA GLY A 144 -1.24 -7.22 30.41
C GLY A 144 -1.34 -6.40 29.12
N LEU A 145 -0.87 -5.16 29.19
CA LEU A 145 -0.17 -4.61 28.03
C LEU A 145 1.08 -5.46 27.90
N GLU A 146 1.32 -6.07 26.72
CA GLU A 146 2.56 -6.80 26.48
C GLU A 146 3.70 -5.90 26.97
N ASN A 147 4.41 -6.37 28.01
CA ASN A 147 5.55 -5.64 28.54
C ASN A 147 6.62 -5.70 27.47
N PRO A 148 7.31 -4.59 27.19
CA PRO A 148 8.37 -4.64 26.24
C PRO A 148 9.42 -5.57 26.82
N VAL A 149 9.67 -6.70 26.15
CA VAL A 149 10.94 -7.40 26.29
C VAL A 149 11.98 -6.44 25.71
N VAL A 150 12.31 -5.42 26.49
CA VAL A 150 13.48 -4.58 26.30
C VAL A 150 14.64 -5.43 26.78
N ASN A 151 15.23 -6.19 25.87
CA ASN A 151 16.68 -6.33 25.97
C ASN A 151 17.23 -4.91 25.74
N PRO A 152 17.88 -4.27 26.75
CA PRO A 152 18.24 -2.85 26.70
C PRO A 152 19.23 -2.45 25.61
N THR A 153 19.71 -3.40 24.81
CA THR A 153 20.67 -3.16 23.74
C THR A 153 20.03 -2.85 22.40
N VAL A 154 18.79 -3.27 22.14
CA VAL A 154 18.09 -2.91 20.89
C VAL A 154 17.42 -1.56 21.07
N SER A 155 18.26 -0.53 21.11
CA SER A 155 17.86 0.86 21.29
C SER A 155 16.86 1.25 20.21
N MET A 156 16.00 2.24 20.47
CA MET A 156 15.10 2.76 19.44
C MET A 156 15.84 3.19 18.17
N ALA A 157 17.15 3.49 18.26
CA ALA A 157 18.00 3.74 17.10
C ALA A 157 18.13 2.51 16.19
N GLU A 158 18.10 1.28 16.71
CA GLU A 158 18.08 0.06 15.90
C GLU A 158 16.74 -0.11 15.18
N ARG A 159 15.62 0.26 15.81
CA ARG A 159 14.28 0.27 15.18
C ARG A 159 14.16 1.37 14.13
N GLU A 160 14.64 2.58 14.42
CA GLU A 160 14.72 3.67 13.45
C GLU A 160 15.65 3.33 12.29
N LEU A 161 16.77 2.64 12.55
CA LEU A 161 17.69 2.14 11.54
C LEU A 161 17.05 1.06 10.67
N GLU A 162 16.24 0.17 11.24
CA GLU A 162 15.51 -0.84 10.48
C GLU A 162 14.46 -0.20 9.55
N VAL A 163 13.69 0.78 10.06
CA VAL A 163 12.74 1.56 9.24
C VAL A 163 13.47 2.33 8.14
N ALA A 164 14.61 2.96 8.45
CA ALA A 164 15.42 3.66 7.45
C ALA A 164 15.97 2.71 6.38
N LYS A 165 16.44 1.51 6.76
CA LYS A 165 16.89 0.47 5.83
C LYS A 165 15.77 -0.04 4.94
N ALA A 166 14.58 -0.26 5.48
CA ALA A 166 13.41 -0.66 4.69
C ALA A 166 13.07 0.39 3.62
N LYS A 167 13.09 1.67 4.00
CA LYS A 167 12.83 2.78 3.06
C LYS A 167 13.93 2.91 2.00
N LEU A 168 15.19 2.66 2.35
CA LEU A 168 16.30 2.61 1.38
C LEU A 168 16.14 1.45 0.40
N ASN A 169 15.72 0.27 0.86
CA ASN A 169 15.47 -0.87 -0.03
C ASN A 169 14.31 -0.60 -0.98
N GLU A 170 13.22 0.01 -0.49
CA GLU A 170 12.09 0.42 -1.32
C GLU A 170 12.53 1.42 -2.40
N LEU A 171 13.37 2.40 -2.04
CA LEU A 171 13.93 3.37 -2.99
C LEU A 171 14.89 2.71 -4.00
N ASN A 172 15.74 1.78 -3.55
CA ASN A 172 16.65 1.07 -4.45
C ASN A 172 15.88 0.22 -5.46
N ASN A 173 14.88 -0.54 -5.02
CA ASN A 173 14.04 -1.33 -5.91
C ASN A 173 13.31 -0.45 -6.93
N ALA A 174 12.76 0.69 -6.48
CA ALA A 174 12.16 1.70 -7.35
C ALA A 174 13.14 2.20 -8.42
N THR A 175 14.39 2.46 -8.05
CA THR A 175 15.43 2.95 -8.98
C THR A 175 15.85 1.87 -9.97
N GLU A 176 15.87 0.60 -9.55
CA GLU A 176 16.20 -0.54 -10.40
C GLU A 176 15.10 -0.79 -11.44
N GLU A 177 13.83 -0.74 -11.04
CA GLU A 177 12.69 -0.81 -11.98
C GLU A 177 12.73 0.31 -13.02
N LEU A 178 13.02 1.54 -12.60
CA LEU A 178 13.13 2.69 -13.50
C LEU A 178 14.30 2.53 -14.49
N SER A 179 15.45 2.06 -14.00
CA SER A 179 16.64 1.77 -14.81
C SER A 179 16.36 0.69 -15.85
N ASN A 180 15.73 -0.41 -15.45
CA ASN A 180 15.37 -1.51 -16.34
C ASN A 180 14.38 -1.05 -17.43
N THR A 181 13.37 -0.26 -17.04
CA THR A 181 12.39 0.33 -17.97
C THR A 181 13.08 1.22 -19.01
N LYS A 182 14.03 2.07 -18.58
CA LYS A 182 14.80 2.94 -19.47
C LYS A 182 15.66 2.13 -20.46
N ASN A 183 16.32 1.08 -20.00
CA ASN A 183 17.14 0.21 -20.85
C ASN A 183 16.30 -0.54 -21.88
N TRP A 184 15.12 -1.02 -21.49
CA TRP A 184 14.18 -1.67 -22.40
C TRP A 184 13.67 -0.70 -23.49
N LEU A 185 13.29 0.53 -23.11
CA LEU A 185 12.87 1.56 -24.07
C LEU A 185 13.98 1.95 -25.05
N LEU A 186 15.22 2.08 -24.57
CA LEU A 186 16.40 2.31 -25.44
C LEU A 186 16.60 1.17 -26.44
N GLY A 187 16.41 -0.08 -26.00
CA GLY A 187 16.46 -1.25 -26.88
C GLY A 187 15.41 -1.21 -27.99
N ILE A 188 14.17 -0.85 -27.65
CA ILE A 188 13.08 -0.69 -28.63
C ILE A 188 13.39 0.44 -29.64
N ALA A 189 13.88 1.58 -29.16
CA ALA A 189 14.24 2.71 -30.01
C ALA A 189 15.35 2.36 -31.02
N LEU A 190 16.39 1.63 -30.58
CA LEU A 190 17.47 1.16 -31.45
C LEU A 190 16.97 0.15 -32.50
N ALA A 191 16.08 -0.77 -32.11
CA ALA A 191 15.50 -1.73 -33.04
C ALA A 191 14.65 -1.05 -34.13
N LEU A 192 13.84 -0.05 -33.76
CA LEU A 192 13.05 0.74 -34.71
C LEU A 192 13.94 1.55 -35.67
N ALA A 193 15.02 2.16 -35.16
CA ALA A 193 15.99 2.86 -35.99
C ALA A 193 16.67 1.93 -37.01
N LEU A 194 17.08 0.73 -36.59
CA LEU A 194 17.64 -0.30 -37.48
C LEU A 194 16.65 -0.72 -38.57
N LEU A 195 15.38 -0.94 -38.23
CA LEU A 195 14.33 -1.28 -39.18
C LEU A 195 14.12 -0.17 -40.23
N LEU A 196 14.13 1.10 -39.80
CA LEU A 196 14.06 2.24 -40.71
C LEU A 196 15.25 2.26 -41.68
N VAL A 197 16.47 2.09 -41.20
CA VAL A 197 17.67 2.03 -42.05
C VAL A 197 17.59 0.89 -43.07
N LEU A 198 17.17 -0.30 -42.64
CA LEU A 198 16.99 -1.45 -43.54
C LEU A 198 15.89 -1.21 -44.58
N SER A 199 14.79 -0.55 -44.20
CA SER A 199 13.71 -0.18 -45.13
C SER A 199 14.19 0.79 -46.22
N VAL A 200 15.03 1.77 -45.85
CA VAL A 200 15.61 2.74 -46.79
C VAL A 200 16.58 2.03 -47.74
N PHE A 201 17.44 1.17 -47.19
CA PHE A 201 18.43 0.44 -47.98
C PHE A 201 17.80 -0.53 -49.00
N THR A 202 16.77 -1.26 -48.60
CA THR A 202 16.00 -2.15 -49.50
C THR A 202 15.24 -1.34 -50.57
N GLY A 203 14.71 -0.17 -50.22
CA GLY A 203 14.11 0.77 -51.18
C GLY A 203 15.10 1.31 -52.21
N LEU A 204 16.32 1.69 -51.78
CA LEU A 204 17.38 2.15 -52.67
C LEU A 204 17.88 1.03 -53.61
N ARG A 205 18.04 -0.20 -53.11
CA ARG A 205 18.38 -1.37 -53.95
C ARG A 205 17.31 -1.63 -55.01
N ARG A 206 16.03 -1.67 -54.63
CA ARG A 206 14.91 -1.83 -55.58
C ARG A 206 14.89 -0.74 -56.67
N LYS A 207 15.25 0.50 -56.33
CA LYS A 207 15.33 1.59 -57.31
C LYS A 207 16.50 1.41 -58.28
N LYS A 208 17.64 0.92 -57.81
CA LYS A 208 18.82 0.63 -58.65
C LYS A 208 18.55 -0.52 -59.63
N ASP A 209 17.93 -1.60 -59.17
CA ASP A 209 17.61 -2.76 -60.03
C ASP A 209 16.62 -2.40 -61.15
N LYS A 210 15.67 -1.49 -60.90
CA LYS A 210 14.75 -0.98 -61.93
C LYS A 210 15.44 -0.13 -63.01
N VAL A 211 16.52 0.57 -62.67
CA VAL A 211 17.29 1.38 -63.65
C VAL A 211 18.17 0.49 -64.54
N GLN A 212 18.64 -0.65 -64.02
CA GLN A 212 19.55 -1.56 -64.72
C GLN A 212 18.85 -2.56 -65.66
N HIS A 213 17.53 -2.69 -65.59
CA HIS A 213 16.68 -3.47 -66.52
C HIS A 213 15.85 -2.61 -67.49
N SER A 214 16.05 -1.29 -67.49
CA SER A 214 15.38 -0.35 -68.39
C SER A 214 16.33 0.24 -69.46
N SER A 215 17.49 -0.38 -69.67
CA SER A 215 18.50 0.04 -70.65
C SER A 215 18.80 -1.06 -71.65
#